data_AF-A0A4P5UKP2-F1
#
_entry.id   AF-A0A4P5UKP2-F1
#
_cell.length_a   1.000
_cell.length_b   1.000
_cell.length_c   1.000
_cell.angle_alpha   90.00
_cell.angle_beta   90.00
_cell.angle_gamma   90.00
#
_symmetry.space_group_name_H-M   'P 1'
#
loop_
_entity.id
_entity.type
_entity.pdbx_description
1 polymer ?
#
loop_
_entity_poly.entity_id
_entity_poly.type
_entity_poly.pdbx_seq_one_letter_code
_entity_poly.pdbx_strand_id
1 'polypeptide(L)'
;MPTKKTTSPKKQSAIKQQTISSSNEKKTNTISIFAIILTFLLFTIPIVGLVLGIIALVQINKRKEGGKGLAIASIVISSIFIVLQIIFWIFIVSLASLGDGITNGRRSFTFNKDGNSVSLGGNVSLPSGFPSDVPIYPDSKIKLSTKSDKGDYSVTLTTQDGQSKVADYYKTEMVSKGWTSGDEQALGEIGQMNAVGTYTKGDLKTTLVVLQGQNSPTTTVFITVNKSNQQ
;
A
#
# COMPACT_ATOMS: atom_id res chain seq x y z
N MET A 1 -17.30 -70.69 25.03
CA MET A 1 -16.16 -70.73 24.08
C MET A 1 -16.72 -71.10 22.71
N PRO A 2 -16.29 -70.56 21.54
CA PRO A 2 -15.28 -69.56 21.20
C PRO A 2 -15.84 -68.37 20.35
N THR A 3 -14.91 -67.60 19.76
CA THR A 3 -14.89 -66.27 19.14
C THR A 3 -15.68 -65.98 17.84
N LYS A 4 -15.89 -64.67 17.61
CA LYS A 4 -15.63 -63.88 16.37
C LYS A 4 -16.86 -63.36 15.61
N LYS A 5 -16.94 -62.03 15.45
CA LYS A 5 -17.35 -61.24 14.26
C LYS A 5 -17.64 -59.79 14.70
N THR A 6 -17.44 -58.70 13.97
CA THR A 6 -16.71 -58.33 12.75
C THR A 6 -16.98 -56.81 12.61
N THR A 7 -15.91 -56.06 12.34
CA THR A 7 -15.80 -54.73 11.70
C THR A 7 -17.03 -53.84 11.46
N SER A 8 -16.85 -52.55 11.81
CA SER A 8 -17.65 -51.39 11.40
C SER A 8 -17.87 -51.23 9.89
N PRO A 9 -18.93 -50.51 9.49
CA PRO A 9 -18.85 -49.61 8.36
C PRO A 9 -19.33 -48.19 8.69
N LYS A 10 -18.63 -47.22 8.08
CA LYS A 10 -18.78 -45.77 8.13
C LYS A 10 -19.69 -45.31 6.97
N LYS A 11 -20.76 -44.53 7.21
CA LYS A 11 -21.16 -43.34 6.39
C LYS A 11 -22.51 -42.69 6.76
N GLN A 12 -22.44 -41.40 7.09
CA GLN A 12 -23.17 -40.27 6.43
C GLN A 12 -24.62 -39.95 6.86
N SER A 13 -24.86 -38.76 7.45
CA SER A 13 -25.69 -37.64 6.90
C SER A 13 -26.18 -36.58 7.92
N ALA A 14 -26.27 -35.32 7.46
CA ALA A 14 -27.17 -34.20 7.85
C ALA A 14 -26.86 -33.22 9.04
N ILE A 15 -26.16 -32.12 8.70
CA ILE A 15 -26.42 -30.65 8.87
C ILE A 15 -27.44 -30.17 9.95
N LYS A 16 -27.00 -29.30 10.89
CA LYS A 16 -27.72 -28.05 11.30
C LYS A 16 -26.89 -27.06 12.16
N GLN A 17 -26.75 -25.83 11.65
CA GLN A 17 -26.64 -24.52 12.34
C GLN A 17 -25.56 -24.26 13.42
N GLN A 18 -24.48 -23.60 12.99
CA GLN A 18 -24.03 -22.27 13.45
C GLN A 18 -24.35 -21.86 14.90
N THR A 19 -23.33 -21.88 15.76
CA THR A 19 -23.17 -20.88 16.83
C THR A 19 -21.77 -20.30 16.76
N ILE A 20 -21.75 -19.03 16.35
CA ILE A 20 -20.64 -18.12 16.46
C ILE A 20 -20.42 -17.83 17.94
N SER A 21 -19.26 -18.17 18.47
CA SER A 21 -18.68 -17.49 19.63
C SER A 21 -17.18 -17.81 19.73
N SER A 22 -16.39 -17.37 18.75
CA SER A 22 -15.03 -16.93 19.10
C SER A 22 -15.17 -15.61 19.86
N SER A 23 -15.53 -15.69 21.14
CA SER A 23 -15.22 -14.61 22.06
C SER A 23 -13.70 -14.51 22.11
N ASN A 24 -13.13 -13.72 21.20
CA ASN A 24 -11.84 -13.10 21.40
C ASN A 24 -11.98 -12.31 22.69
N GLU A 25 -11.76 -12.96 23.84
CA GLU A 25 -11.35 -12.24 25.02
C GLU A 25 -10.17 -11.40 24.56
N LYS A 26 -10.38 -10.09 24.46
CA LYS A 26 -9.30 -9.13 24.32
C LYS A 26 -8.53 -9.18 25.63
N LYS A 27 -7.76 -10.24 25.83
CA LYS A 27 -6.77 -10.32 26.90
C LYS A 27 -5.73 -9.30 26.51
N THR A 28 -5.87 -8.10 27.06
CA THR A 28 -4.93 -7.00 26.88
C THR A 28 -3.57 -7.56 27.26
N ASN A 29 -2.70 -7.70 26.27
CA ASN A 29 -1.40 -8.28 26.48
C ASN A 29 -0.68 -7.38 27.50
N THR A 30 -0.07 -7.98 28.52
CA THR A 30 0.74 -7.25 29.49
C THR A 30 1.79 -6.38 28.78
N ILE A 31 2.32 -6.85 27.64
CA ILE A 31 3.20 -6.08 26.75
C ILE A 31 2.51 -4.82 26.20
N SER A 32 1.23 -4.89 25.82
CA SER A 32 0.48 -3.72 25.35
C SER A 32 0.26 -2.69 26.46
N ILE A 33 0.03 -3.14 27.69
CA ILE A 33 -0.06 -2.27 28.86
C ILE A 33 1.31 -1.62 29.13
N PHE A 34 2.40 -2.40 29.13
CA PHE A 34 3.77 -1.86 29.27
C PHE A 34 4.12 -0.89 28.14
N ALA A 35 3.70 -1.14 26.90
CA ALA A 35 3.95 -0.25 25.77
C ALA A 35 3.25 1.10 25.93
N ILE A 36 2.00 1.12 26.38
CA ILE A 36 1.26 2.36 26.65
C ILE A 36 1.91 3.13 27.81
N ILE A 37 2.27 2.44 28.89
CA ILE A 37 2.96 3.04 30.05
C ILE A 37 4.30 3.63 29.62
N LEU A 38 5.13 2.86 28.89
CA LEU A 38 6.46 3.30 28.46
C LEU A 38 6.38 4.45 27.45
N THR A 39 5.35 4.48 26.59
CA THR A 39 5.09 5.59 25.66
C THR A 39 4.75 6.87 26.42
N PHE A 40 3.84 6.78 27.40
CA PHE A 40 3.49 7.93 28.22
C PHE A 40 4.68 8.39 29.07
N LEU A 41 5.44 7.45 29.64
CA LEU A 41 6.61 7.71 30.46
C LEU A 41 7.71 8.42 29.65
N LEU A 42 8.09 7.91 28.47
CA LEU A 42 9.13 8.55 27.66
C LEU A 42 8.68 9.92 27.10
N PHE A 43 7.40 10.09 26.77
CA PHE A 43 6.91 11.28 26.09
C PHE A 43 6.53 12.43 27.04
N THR A 44 6.08 12.11 28.27
CA THR A 44 5.59 13.12 29.23
C THR A 44 6.58 13.49 30.33
N ILE A 45 7.52 12.59 30.70
CA ILE A 45 8.56 12.87 31.70
C ILE A 45 9.37 14.13 31.42
N PRO A 46 9.86 14.41 30.19
CA PRO A 46 10.75 15.56 30.01
C PRO A 46 10.03 16.90 30.30
N ILE A 47 8.78 17.03 29.86
CA ILE A 47 7.97 18.23 30.09
C ILE A 47 7.64 18.37 31.58
N VAL A 48 7.18 17.29 32.22
CA VAL A 48 6.82 17.32 33.65
C VAL A 48 8.06 17.54 34.53
N GLY A 49 9.19 16.93 34.19
CA GLY A 49 10.47 17.10 34.90
C GLY A 49 11.03 18.52 34.79
N LEU A 50 10.87 19.17 33.64
CA LEU A 50 11.22 20.58 33.45
C LEU A 50 10.34 21.49 34.32
N VAL A 51 9.02 21.28 34.30
CA VAL A 51 8.05 22.07 35.09
C VAL A 51 8.25 21.89 36.59
N LEU A 52 8.43 20.65 37.06
CA LEU A 52 8.70 20.36 38.47
C LEU A 52 10.05 20.93 38.93
N GLY A 53 11.08 20.89 38.07
CA GLY A 53 12.36 21.54 38.34
C GLY A 53 12.22 23.05 38.52
N ILE A 54 11.47 23.71 37.64
CA ILE A 54 11.19 25.16 37.73
C ILE A 54 10.41 25.49 39.02
N ILE A 55 9.36 24.74 39.34
CA ILE A 55 8.55 24.95 40.56
C ILE A 55 9.41 24.76 41.81
N ALA A 56 10.24 23.71 41.86
CA ALA A 56 11.15 23.45 42.97
C ALA A 56 12.15 24.60 43.13
N LEU A 57 12.71 25.13 42.03
CA LEU A 57 13.65 26.26 42.07
C LEU A 57 12.99 27.53 42.62
N VAL A 58 11.73 27.80 42.24
CA VAL A 58 10.95 28.95 42.75
C VAL A 58 10.66 28.81 44.25
N GLN A 59 10.34 27.60 44.74
CA GLN A 59 10.11 27.36 46.17
C GLN A 59 11.40 27.48 46.99
N ILE A 60 12.49 26.88 46.52
CA ILE A 60 13.80 26.92 47.17
C ILE A 60 14.33 28.37 47.22
N ASN A 61 14.10 29.17 46.18
CA ASN A 61 14.51 30.58 46.17
C ASN A 61 13.72 31.43 47.17
N LYS A 62 12.44 31.10 47.42
CA LYS A 62 11.59 31.80 48.41
C LYS A 62 11.85 31.35 49.85
N ARG A 63 12.11 30.07 50.09
CA ARG A 63 12.30 29.50 51.44
C ARG A 63 13.77 29.45 51.90
N LYS A 64 14.73 29.72 51.01
CA LYS A 64 16.19 29.58 51.25
C LYS A 64 16.59 28.19 51.78
N GLU A 65 15.83 27.16 51.43
CA GLU A 65 16.10 25.78 51.83
C GLU A 65 17.25 25.17 51.02
N GLY A 66 17.92 24.15 51.58
CA GLY A 66 18.91 23.35 50.85
C GLY A 66 18.24 22.57 49.71
N GLY A 67 18.98 22.27 48.64
CA GLY A 67 18.47 21.45 47.51
C GLY A 67 18.54 22.10 46.13
N LYS A 68 19.08 23.33 46.01
CA LYS A 68 19.27 24.03 44.73
C LYS A 68 19.99 23.17 43.68
N GLY A 69 21.01 22.41 44.09
CA GLY A 69 21.78 21.55 43.19
C GLY A 69 20.96 20.42 42.56
N LEU A 70 20.04 19.81 43.32
CA LEU A 70 19.21 18.71 42.82
C LEU A 70 18.14 19.19 41.83
N ALA A 71 17.54 20.36 42.08
CA ALA A 71 16.59 20.98 41.15
C ALA A 71 17.26 21.43 39.85
N ILE A 72 18.49 21.96 39.91
CA ILE A 72 19.24 22.32 38.71
C ILE A 72 19.63 21.07 37.92
N ALA A 73 20.03 19.98 38.59
CA ALA A 73 20.37 18.73 37.94
C ALA A 73 19.19 18.14 37.12
N SER A 74 17.97 18.20 37.65
CA SER A 74 16.78 17.70 36.94
C SER A 74 16.40 18.57 35.74
N ILE A 75 16.59 19.88 35.81
CA ILE A 75 16.37 20.79 34.67
C ILE A 75 17.39 20.50 33.56
N VAL A 76 18.66 20.33 33.91
CA VAL A 76 19.75 20.08 32.94
C VAL A 76 19.56 18.72 32.27
N ILE A 77 19.29 17.66 33.03
CA ILE A 77 19.07 16.31 32.45
C ILE A 77 17.85 16.30 31.53
N SER A 78 16.75 16.96 31.91
CA SER A 78 15.55 17.04 31.08
C SER A 78 15.78 17.82 29.80
N SER A 79 16.51 18.95 29.88
CA SER A 79 16.85 19.77 28.71
C SER A 79 17.67 18.99 27.69
N ILE A 80 18.64 18.19 28.14
CA ILE A 80 19.45 17.31 27.28
C ILE A 80 18.58 16.26 26.59
N PHE A 81 17.68 15.61 27.34
CA PHE A 81 16.76 14.61 26.78
C PHE A 81 15.80 15.22 25.74
N ILE A 82 15.29 16.43 25.97
CA ILE A 82 14.43 17.14 24.98
C ILE A 82 15.21 17.38 23.68
N VAL A 83 16.43 17.89 23.78
CA VAL A 83 17.28 18.16 22.59
C VAL A 83 17.56 16.86 21.83
N LEU A 84 17.93 15.78 22.54
CA LEU A 84 18.14 14.47 21.92
C LEU A 84 16.88 13.93 21.27
N GLN A 85 15.72 14.09 21.89
CA GLN A 85 14.44 13.65 21.34
C GLN A 85 14.10 14.43 20.05
N ILE A 86 14.34 15.74 20.02
CA ILE A 86 14.15 16.58 18.82
C ILE A 86 15.07 16.10 17.69
N ILE A 87 16.36 15.89 17.97
CA ILE A 87 17.32 15.39 16.97
C ILE A 87 16.90 14.00 16.46
N PHE A 88 16.46 13.12 17.35
CA PHE A 88 15.97 11.79 16.99
C PHE A 88 14.71 11.86 16.11
N TRP A 89 13.74 12.73 16.43
CA TRP A 89 12.56 12.95 15.59
C TRP A 89 12.92 13.50 14.21
N ILE A 90 13.84 14.48 14.14
CA ILE A 90 14.33 15.02 12.87
C ILE A 90 15.00 13.92 12.03
N PHE A 91 15.83 13.07 12.66
CA PHE A 91 16.46 11.95 11.99
C PHE A 91 15.45 10.92 11.47
N ILE A 92 14.45 10.55 12.27
CA ILE A 92 13.37 9.64 11.86
C ILE A 92 12.56 10.22 10.70
N VAL A 93 12.19 11.50 10.74
CA VAL A 93 11.46 12.16 9.65
C VAL A 93 12.32 12.25 8.39
N SER A 94 13.61 12.54 8.52
CA SER A 94 14.54 12.57 7.39
C SER A 94 14.74 11.19 6.78
N LEU A 95 14.80 10.13 7.59
CA LEU A 95 14.90 8.74 7.13
C LEU A 95 13.60 8.27 6.45
N ALA A 96 12.43 8.62 7.01
CA ALA A 96 11.12 8.34 6.41
C ALA A 96 10.96 9.05 5.05
N SER A 97 11.48 10.28 4.93
CA SER A 97 11.48 11.04 3.67
C SER A 97 12.28 10.36 2.55
N LEU A 98 13.25 9.49 2.87
CA LEU A 98 13.96 8.68 1.88
C LEU A 98 13.08 7.54 1.33
N GLY A 99 12.17 6.99 2.13
CA GLY A 99 11.19 5.98 1.71
C GLY A 99 10.04 6.57 0.89
N ASP A 100 9.57 7.75 1.28
CA ASP A 100 8.47 8.46 0.60
C ASP A 100 8.82 8.92 -0.82
N GLY A 101 10.10 9.12 -1.14
CA GLY A 101 10.54 9.56 -2.47
C GLY A 101 10.25 8.54 -3.58
N ILE A 102 10.20 7.25 -3.24
CA ILE A 102 9.96 6.15 -4.19
C ILE A 102 8.46 5.80 -4.25
N THR A 103 7.75 5.85 -3.13
CA THR A 103 6.33 5.47 -3.04
C THR A 103 5.36 6.60 -3.43
N ASN A 104 5.65 7.85 -3.03
CA ASN A 104 4.77 9.01 -3.30
C ASN A 104 5.05 9.68 -4.65
N GLY A 105 5.90 9.07 -5.48
CA GLY A 105 5.93 9.39 -6.90
C GLY A 105 6.69 10.65 -7.30
N ARG A 106 7.62 11.13 -6.47
CA ARG A 106 8.42 12.31 -6.79
C ARG A 106 9.61 12.00 -7.71
N ARG A 107 10.02 10.73 -7.82
CA ARG A 107 11.11 10.29 -8.70
C ARG A 107 10.61 9.27 -9.73
N SER A 108 11.21 9.30 -10.91
CA SER A 108 11.09 8.26 -11.93
C SER A 108 12.49 7.79 -12.34
N PHE A 109 12.59 6.51 -12.67
CA PHE A 109 13.80 5.86 -13.15
C PHE A 109 13.48 5.21 -14.49
N THR A 110 14.28 5.52 -15.51
CA THR A 110 14.16 4.93 -16.84
C THR A 110 15.43 4.15 -17.15
N PHE A 111 15.27 2.85 -17.41
CA PHE A 111 16.32 1.94 -17.82
C PHE A 111 16.12 1.59 -19.29
N ASN A 112 17.11 1.85 -20.12
CA ASN A 112 17.11 1.48 -21.53
C ASN A 112 18.22 0.46 -21.78
N LYS A 113 17.88 -0.70 -22.33
CA LYS A 113 18.81 -1.78 -22.66
C LYS A 113 18.34 -2.47 -23.94
N ASP A 114 19.21 -2.50 -24.95
CA ASP A 114 19.00 -3.27 -26.18
C ASP A 114 17.66 -2.99 -26.88
N GLY A 115 17.23 -1.73 -26.94
CA GLY A 115 15.94 -1.33 -27.53
C GLY A 115 14.74 -1.45 -26.59
N ASN A 116 14.90 -2.13 -25.45
CA ASN A 116 13.88 -2.20 -24.41
C ASN A 116 14.03 -1.02 -23.45
N SER A 117 12.91 -0.37 -23.14
CA SER A 117 12.85 0.70 -22.13
C SER A 117 11.89 0.30 -21.02
N VAL A 118 12.31 0.47 -19.76
CA VAL A 118 11.47 0.29 -18.58
C VAL A 118 11.54 1.56 -17.75
N SER A 119 10.41 2.23 -17.57
CA SER A 119 10.26 3.44 -16.77
C SER A 119 9.34 3.18 -15.59
N LEU A 120 9.84 3.43 -14.37
CA LEU A 120 9.14 3.20 -13.10
C LEU A 120 9.16 4.48 -12.26
N GLY A 121 8.04 4.86 -11.63
CA GLY A 121 8.00 6.02 -10.74
C GLY A 121 6.63 6.70 -10.68
N GLY A 122 6.56 7.92 -10.15
CA GLY A 122 5.28 8.65 -10.09
C GLY A 122 5.04 9.71 -11.14
N ASN A 123 6.05 10.03 -11.95
CA ASN A 123 5.95 10.94 -13.08
C ASN A 123 6.56 10.27 -14.32
N VAL A 124 6.00 9.13 -14.67
CA VAL A 124 6.38 8.36 -15.86
C VAL A 124 5.49 8.82 -17.02
N SER A 125 6.07 9.07 -18.19
CA SER A 125 5.33 9.39 -19.41
C SER A 125 5.05 8.12 -20.22
N LEU A 126 4.08 8.20 -21.14
CA LEU A 126 3.77 7.11 -22.07
C LEU A 126 5.02 6.75 -22.91
N PRO A 127 5.26 5.46 -23.24
CA PRO A 127 6.43 5.08 -24.01
C PRO A 127 6.31 5.59 -25.45
N SER A 128 7.44 5.95 -26.07
CA SER A 128 7.45 6.41 -27.45
C SER A 128 7.01 5.30 -28.41
N GLY A 129 6.02 5.58 -29.26
CA GLY A 129 5.44 4.59 -30.17
C GLY A 129 4.24 3.82 -29.60
N PHE A 130 3.79 4.15 -28.37
CA PHE A 130 2.53 3.62 -27.86
C PHE A 130 1.35 4.02 -28.79
N PRO A 131 0.46 3.08 -29.16
CA PRO A 131 -0.63 3.39 -30.08
C PRO A 131 -1.59 4.43 -29.49
N SER A 132 -1.78 5.55 -30.19
CA SER A 132 -2.77 6.57 -29.82
C SER A 132 -4.22 6.10 -29.95
N ASP A 133 -4.43 4.94 -30.59
CA ASP A 133 -5.73 4.26 -30.68
C ASP A 133 -6.20 3.67 -29.35
N VAL A 134 -5.29 3.45 -28.40
CA VAL A 134 -5.64 2.96 -27.06
C VAL A 134 -5.88 4.18 -26.16
N PRO A 135 -7.12 4.45 -25.74
CA PRO A 135 -7.43 5.57 -24.88
C PRO A 135 -6.73 5.39 -23.53
N ILE A 136 -6.34 6.50 -22.92
CA ILE A 136 -5.78 6.53 -21.57
C ILE A 136 -6.78 7.21 -20.65
N TYR A 137 -7.12 6.56 -19.53
CA TYR A 137 -8.10 7.10 -18.59
C TYR A 137 -7.73 8.51 -18.12
N PRO A 138 -8.65 9.50 -18.20
CA PRO A 138 -8.42 10.86 -17.71
C PRO A 138 -8.03 10.86 -16.22
N ASP A 139 -7.20 11.81 -15.78
CA ASP A 139 -6.73 11.93 -14.38
C ASP A 139 -5.96 10.74 -13.80
N SER A 140 -5.61 9.76 -14.64
CA SER A 140 -4.79 8.63 -14.22
C SER A 140 -3.30 8.98 -14.16
N LYS A 141 -2.60 8.43 -13.16
CA LYS A 141 -1.15 8.57 -12.99
C LYS A 141 -0.46 7.31 -13.47
N ILE A 142 0.41 7.44 -14.47
CA ILE A 142 1.23 6.34 -14.96
C ILE A 142 2.33 6.05 -13.94
N LYS A 143 2.35 4.81 -13.45
CA LYS A 143 3.32 4.31 -12.46
C LYS A 143 4.45 3.50 -13.11
N LEU A 144 4.13 2.83 -14.21
CA LEU A 144 5.05 2.00 -14.96
C LEU A 144 4.76 2.13 -16.45
N SER A 145 5.82 2.21 -17.25
CA SER A 145 5.76 2.15 -18.70
C SER A 145 6.92 1.30 -19.21
N THR A 146 6.63 0.35 -20.09
CA THR A 146 7.63 -0.47 -20.75
C THR A 146 7.43 -0.43 -22.26
N LYS A 147 8.55 -0.55 -22.97
CA LYS A 147 8.62 -0.74 -24.43
C LYS A 147 9.60 -1.87 -24.68
N SER A 148 9.21 -2.79 -25.54
CA SER A 148 10.04 -3.86 -26.06
C SER A 148 10.51 -3.48 -27.47
N ASP A 149 11.70 -3.94 -27.84
CA ASP A 149 12.25 -3.91 -29.19
C ASP A 149 11.31 -4.59 -30.21
N LYS A 150 10.59 -5.63 -29.77
CA LYS A 150 9.56 -6.36 -30.54
C LYS A 150 8.28 -5.56 -30.79
N GLY A 151 8.17 -4.35 -30.25
CA GLY A 151 6.98 -3.50 -30.41
C GLY A 151 5.86 -3.84 -29.43
N ASP A 152 6.18 -4.52 -28.33
CA ASP A 152 5.26 -4.73 -27.21
C ASP A 152 5.37 -3.57 -26.22
N TYR A 153 4.23 -3.09 -25.72
CA TYR A 153 4.15 -1.98 -24.79
C TYR A 153 3.30 -2.39 -23.58
N SER A 154 3.74 -2.03 -22.38
CA SER A 154 2.90 -2.18 -21.19
C SER A 154 2.93 -0.90 -20.37
N VAL A 155 1.76 -0.45 -19.94
CA VAL A 155 1.59 0.75 -19.13
C VAL A 155 0.70 0.40 -17.94
N THR A 156 1.13 0.82 -16.75
CA THR A 156 0.33 0.70 -15.54
C THR A 156 -0.07 2.08 -15.06
N LEU A 157 -1.36 2.28 -14.88
CA LEU A 157 -1.95 3.54 -14.45
C LEU A 157 -2.67 3.35 -13.13
N THR A 158 -2.80 4.44 -12.37
CA THR A 158 -3.51 4.47 -11.09
C THR A 158 -4.48 5.63 -11.07
N THR A 159 -5.71 5.39 -10.62
CA THR A 159 -6.76 6.40 -10.47
C THR A 159 -7.47 6.22 -9.12
N GLN A 160 -8.09 7.28 -8.63
CA GLN A 160 -8.95 7.25 -7.45
C GLN A 160 -10.41 6.89 -7.79
N ASP A 161 -10.76 6.85 -9.08
CA ASP A 161 -12.07 6.41 -9.53
C ASP A 161 -12.29 4.91 -9.31
N GLY A 162 -13.56 4.52 -9.10
CA GLY A 162 -13.91 3.13 -8.88
C GLY A 162 -13.77 2.24 -10.12
N GLN A 163 -13.49 0.96 -9.90
CA GLN A 163 -13.25 -0.03 -10.97
C GLN A 163 -14.35 -0.08 -12.02
N SER A 164 -15.63 -0.05 -11.63
CA SER A 164 -16.74 -0.10 -12.60
C SER A 164 -16.71 1.09 -13.57
N LYS A 165 -16.58 2.32 -13.04
CA LYS A 165 -16.52 3.55 -13.86
C LYS A 165 -15.36 3.50 -14.84
N VAL A 166 -14.20 3.02 -14.39
CA VAL A 166 -13.00 2.88 -15.22
C VAL A 166 -13.20 1.80 -16.29
N ALA A 167 -13.77 0.64 -15.93
CA ALA A 167 -14.05 -0.45 -16.87
C ALA A 167 -15.07 -0.05 -17.94
N ASP A 168 -16.15 0.63 -17.56
CA ASP A 168 -17.20 1.09 -18.48
C ASP A 168 -16.68 2.12 -19.49
N TYR A 169 -15.80 3.03 -19.03
CA TYR A 169 -15.08 3.95 -19.90
C TYR A 169 -14.28 3.21 -20.97
N TYR A 170 -13.43 2.25 -20.57
CA TYR A 170 -12.61 1.50 -21.54
C TYR A 170 -13.45 0.67 -22.49
N LYS A 171 -14.51 0.01 -22.02
CA LYS A 171 -15.41 -0.78 -22.87
C LYS A 171 -16.05 0.10 -23.95
N THR A 172 -16.55 1.28 -23.58
CA THR A 172 -17.22 2.20 -24.51
C THR A 172 -16.24 2.86 -25.46
N GLU A 173 -15.15 3.42 -24.95
CA GLU A 173 -14.16 4.13 -25.76
C GLU A 173 -13.43 3.20 -26.73
N MET A 174 -13.03 2.00 -26.31
CA MET A 174 -12.36 1.04 -27.20
C MET A 174 -13.25 0.67 -28.39
N VAL A 175 -14.52 0.35 -28.15
CA VAL A 175 -15.48 0.03 -29.22
C VAL A 175 -15.73 1.25 -30.11
N SER A 176 -15.85 2.45 -29.52
CA SER A 176 -16.01 3.70 -30.30
C SER A 176 -14.82 4.00 -31.22
N LYS A 177 -13.61 3.58 -30.82
CA LYS A 177 -12.35 3.71 -31.58
C LYS A 177 -12.16 2.57 -32.61
N GLY A 178 -13.16 1.69 -32.76
CA GLY A 178 -13.15 0.60 -33.73
C GLY A 178 -12.34 -0.63 -33.30
N TRP A 179 -12.15 -0.85 -31.99
CA TRP A 179 -11.58 -2.09 -31.49
C TRP A 179 -12.66 -3.17 -31.34
N THR A 180 -12.31 -4.39 -31.69
CA THR A 180 -13.18 -5.56 -31.50
C THR A 180 -12.83 -6.21 -30.16
N SER A 181 -13.82 -6.39 -29.27
CA SER A 181 -13.61 -7.16 -28.05
C SER A 181 -13.31 -8.63 -28.38
N GLY A 182 -12.17 -9.13 -27.91
CA GLY A 182 -11.79 -10.53 -27.98
C GLY A 182 -12.41 -11.36 -26.85
N ASP A 183 -12.10 -12.66 -26.83
CA ASP A 183 -12.68 -13.61 -25.87
C ASP A 183 -12.43 -13.22 -24.41
N GLU A 184 -13.51 -12.96 -23.68
CA GLU A 184 -13.50 -12.59 -22.25
C GLU A 184 -13.01 -13.76 -21.37
N GLN A 185 -13.06 -14.99 -21.89
CA GLN A 185 -12.53 -16.19 -21.23
C GLN A 185 -11.00 -16.21 -21.12
N ALA A 186 -10.28 -15.46 -21.96
CA ALA A 186 -8.81 -15.45 -21.94
C ALA A 186 -8.22 -14.94 -20.61
N LEU A 187 -9.03 -14.26 -19.79
CA LEU A 187 -8.62 -13.70 -18.50
C LEU A 187 -9.16 -14.49 -17.29
N GLY A 188 -9.87 -15.61 -17.52
CA GLY A 188 -10.36 -16.48 -16.45
C GLY A 188 -11.23 -15.75 -15.42
N GLU A 189 -10.88 -15.87 -14.13
CA GLU A 189 -11.60 -15.22 -13.02
C GLU A 189 -11.58 -13.68 -13.10
N ILE A 190 -10.56 -13.09 -13.72
CA ILE A 190 -10.45 -11.63 -13.89
C ILE A 190 -11.49 -11.14 -14.91
N GLY A 191 -11.72 -11.90 -15.99
CA GLY A 191 -12.77 -11.61 -16.97
C GLY A 191 -14.18 -11.75 -16.37
N GLN A 192 -14.38 -12.73 -15.48
CA GLN A 192 -15.66 -12.95 -14.79
C GLN A 192 -16.08 -11.81 -13.85
N MET A 193 -15.13 -11.02 -13.37
CA MET A 193 -15.40 -9.83 -12.53
C MET A 193 -15.67 -8.57 -13.36
N ASN A 194 -15.81 -8.66 -14.70
CA ASN A 194 -15.89 -7.50 -15.59
C ASN A 194 -14.71 -6.53 -15.44
N ALA A 195 -13.56 -7.03 -14.98
CA ALA A 195 -12.36 -6.25 -14.64
C ALA A 195 -11.49 -5.93 -15.87
N VAL A 196 -12.10 -5.87 -17.05
CA VAL A 196 -11.58 -5.58 -18.40
C VAL A 196 -10.95 -6.76 -19.15
N GLY A 197 -11.13 -6.74 -20.49
CA GLY A 197 -10.94 -7.81 -21.47
C GLY A 197 -9.81 -7.61 -22.48
N THR A 198 -9.78 -8.48 -23.49
CA THR A 198 -8.87 -8.34 -24.64
C THR A 198 -9.58 -7.63 -25.79
N TYR A 199 -8.83 -6.87 -26.58
CA TYR A 199 -9.32 -6.15 -27.75
C TYR A 199 -8.34 -6.32 -28.90
N THR A 200 -8.86 -6.46 -30.13
CA THR A 200 -8.06 -6.62 -31.34
C THR A 200 -8.44 -5.56 -32.37
N LYS A 201 -7.43 -5.02 -33.06
CA LYS A 201 -7.59 -4.04 -34.14
C LYS A 201 -6.46 -4.25 -35.16
N GLY A 202 -6.79 -4.89 -36.29
CA GLY A 202 -5.78 -5.30 -37.28
C GLY A 202 -4.73 -6.25 -36.66
N ASP A 203 -3.46 -5.91 -36.81
CA ASP A 203 -2.32 -6.67 -36.26
C ASP A 203 -2.05 -6.38 -34.78
N LEU A 204 -2.85 -5.54 -34.10
CA LEU A 204 -2.63 -5.17 -32.71
C LEU A 204 -3.61 -5.87 -31.79
N LYS A 205 -3.10 -6.41 -30.69
CA LYS A 205 -3.87 -6.99 -29.59
C LYS A 205 -3.57 -6.23 -28.30
N THR A 206 -4.60 -5.67 -27.69
CA THR A 206 -4.50 -4.96 -26.42
C THR A 206 -5.25 -5.72 -25.34
N THR A 207 -4.59 -6.02 -24.24
CA THR A 207 -5.20 -6.55 -23.02
C THR A 207 -5.29 -5.42 -22.01
N LEU A 208 -6.50 -5.16 -21.52
CA LEU A 208 -6.72 -4.20 -20.45
C LEU A 208 -7.24 -4.94 -19.23
N VAL A 209 -6.70 -4.61 -18.06
CA VAL A 209 -7.12 -5.18 -16.78
C VAL A 209 -7.20 -4.07 -15.75
N VAL A 210 -8.32 -3.96 -15.06
CA VAL A 210 -8.61 -2.93 -14.06
C VAL A 210 -8.86 -3.62 -12.73
N LEU A 211 -7.96 -3.41 -11.77
CA LEU A 211 -8.04 -4.01 -10.44
C LEU A 211 -8.20 -2.93 -9.39
N GLN A 212 -9.16 -3.10 -8.48
CA GLN A 212 -9.21 -2.32 -7.24
C GLN A 212 -8.58 -3.13 -6.11
N GLY A 213 -7.62 -2.54 -5.38
CA GLY A 213 -7.03 -3.22 -4.23
C GLY A 213 -8.07 -3.37 -3.12
N GLN A 214 -8.25 -4.57 -2.57
CA GLN A 214 -9.20 -4.84 -1.46
C GLN A 214 -9.07 -3.87 -0.27
N ASN A 215 -7.86 -3.35 -0.03
CA ASN A 215 -7.54 -2.40 1.05
C ASN A 215 -7.05 -1.03 0.53
N SER A 216 -7.13 -0.76 -0.78
CA SER A 216 -6.73 0.53 -1.36
C SER A 216 -7.91 1.17 -2.07
N PRO A 217 -8.24 2.44 -1.79
CA PRO A 217 -9.28 3.15 -2.53
C PRO A 217 -8.88 3.42 -3.99
N THR A 218 -7.63 3.14 -4.39
CA THR A 218 -7.13 3.36 -5.74
C THR A 218 -7.35 2.17 -6.64
N THR A 219 -7.90 2.43 -7.83
CA THR A 219 -7.97 1.47 -8.93
C THR A 219 -6.71 1.55 -9.78
N THR A 220 -6.17 0.38 -10.13
CA THR A 220 -4.99 0.22 -10.97
C THR A 220 -5.41 -0.36 -12.32
N VAL A 221 -4.95 0.24 -13.41
CA VAL A 221 -5.20 -0.22 -14.78
C VAL A 221 -3.90 -0.70 -15.39
N PHE A 222 -3.90 -1.94 -15.87
CA PHE A 222 -2.83 -2.52 -16.66
C PHE A 222 -3.27 -2.52 -18.12
N ILE A 223 -2.47 -1.90 -18.97
CA ILE A 223 -2.69 -1.87 -20.42
C ILE A 223 -1.47 -2.50 -21.07
N THR A 224 -1.67 -3.61 -21.77
CA THR A 224 -0.60 -4.28 -22.50
C THR A 224 -0.99 -4.39 -23.96
N VAL A 225 -0.20 -3.76 -24.83
CA VAL A 225 -0.34 -3.82 -26.28
C VAL A 225 0.74 -4.75 -26.82
N ASN A 226 0.34 -5.75 -27.57
CA ASN A 226 1.25 -6.65 -28.27
C ASN A 226 0.92 -6.64 -29.77
N LYS A 227 1.93 -6.87 -30.59
CA LYS A 227 1.72 -7.07 -32.03
C LYS A 227 1.36 -8.54 -32.27
N SER A 228 0.16 -8.80 -32.76
CA SER A 228 -0.43 -10.14 -32.94
C SER A 228 0.27 -10.99 -34.02
N ASN A 229 1.16 -10.41 -34.83
CA ASN A 229 1.98 -11.15 -35.79
C ASN A 229 3.27 -11.67 -35.14
N GLN A 230 3.13 -12.71 -34.32
CA GLN A 230 4.17 -13.74 -34.13
C GLN A 230 3.52 -15.10 -34.40
N GLN A 231 3.48 -15.45 -35.69
CA GLN A 231 3.65 -16.84 -36.10
C GLN A 231 5.16 -17.11 -36.22
#